data_AF-A0A8K0SX55-F1
#
_entry.id   AF-A0A8K0SX55-F1
#
_cell.length_a   1.000
_cell.length_b   1.000
_cell.length_c   1.000
_cell.angle_alpha   90.00
_cell.angle_beta   90.00
_cell.angle_gamma   90.00
#
_symmetry.space_group_name_H-M   'P 1'
#
loop_
_entity.id
_entity.type
_entity.pdbx_description
1 polymer ?
#
loop_
_entity_poly.entity_id
_entity_poly.type
_entity_poly.pdbx_seq_one_letter_code
_entity_poly.pdbx_strand_id
1 'polypeptide(L)'
;MADETHVLDLLAIDQDIFQGKTEVADFSPLLIRRRLQDEQVNRVCDDESMDESSKIDAIAEIRGWFRGGSPLVDAYLTEQISIAEAVVRITEPLEASWTTANFGTSYYHEEMIARTQRGYWTEEEALERWGPEEEFPKPTPINDEILAESQLWSLWYNILHAAKKLPWTDSTQQEKLVALVKAIKSRPDPLPPNPMTIPLKRNWIWSEGKLWSNLLMLGPSARECWNDDCGCGAGWTVPEQHAWTNVNAFVARLVSSGTAVTFDRYGRWAVEEALEVRPPKATSRTVDEVTWRTLRLTVAVIWIEVAGRYMFSQREKGEPGPDIDLNTRGKQVPWYGVDNTTSAQWRFWRRRFEQEAADEMLSLEVHRRAKMAATLIAAFEASGL
;
A
#
# COMPACT_ATOMS: atom_id res chain seq x y z
N MET A 1 13.13 -30.46 6.56
CA MET A 1 12.79 -31.20 7.79
C MET A 1 12.50 -30.14 8.83
N ALA A 2 11.21 -29.87 9.07
CA ALA A 2 10.80 -28.89 10.07
C ALA A 2 11.16 -29.44 11.45
N ASP A 3 11.82 -28.61 12.25
CA ASP A 3 12.32 -28.92 13.57
C ASP A 3 11.16 -29.23 14.53
N GLU A 4 11.12 -30.46 15.07
CA GLU A 4 10.11 -30.97 15.99
C GLU A 4 10.00 -30.13 17.29
N THR A 5 11.00 -29.29 17.56
CA THR A 5 11.01 -28.34 18.67
C THR A 5 9.87 -27.30 18.56
N HIS A 6 9.42 -26.96 17.34
CA HIS A 6 8.40 -25.94 17.11
C HIS A 6 6.95 -26.40 17.40
N VAL A 7 6.70 -27.72 17.36
CA VAL A 7 5.38 -28.32 17.66
C VAL A 7 5.21 -28.54 19.16
N LEU A 8 6.30 -28.75 19.89
CA LEU A 8 6.28 -28.95 21.34
C LEU A 8 5.96 -27.65 22.11
N ASP A 9 6.40 -26.48 21.62
CA ASP A 9 6.02 -25.19 22.21
C ASP A 9 4.53 -24.85 22.01
N LEU A 10 3.94 -25.26 20.88
CA LEU A 10 2.49 -25.15 20.64
C LEU A 10 1.69 -26.04 21.60
N LEU A 11 2.20 -27.23 21.95
CA LEU A 11 1.56 -28.16 22.88
C LEU A 11 1.76 -27.78 24.36
N ALA A 12 2.86 -27.10 24.70
CA ALA A 12 3.12 -26.64 26.07
C ALA A 12 2.16 -25.51 26.49
N ILE A 13 1.85 -24.57 25.57
CA ILE A 13 0.86 -23.52 25.81
C ILE A 13 -0.56 -24.12 25.88
N ASP A 14 -0.84 -25.13 25.05
CA ASP A 14 -2.11 -25.86 25.09
C ASP A 14 -2.29 -26.64 26.41
N GLN A 15 -1.21 -27.17 26.99
CA GLN A 15 -1.24 -27.81 28.31
C GLN A 15 -1.48 -26.84 29.47
N ASP A 16 -0.93 -25.63 29.45
CA ASP A 16 -1.20 -24.62 30.50
C ASP A 16 -2.63 -24.06 30.40
N ILE A 17 -3.20 -23.99 29.19
CA ILE A 17 -4.61 -23.67 28.94
C ILE A 17 -5.53 -24.83 29.42
N PHE A 18 -5.14 -26.09 29.18
CA PHE A 18 -5.89 -27.26 29.66
C PHE A 18 -5.81 -27.48 31.18
N GLN A 19 -4.74 -27.01 31.83
CA GLN A 19 -4.53 -27.15 33.28
C GLN A 19 -5.29 -26.11 34.13
N GLY A 20 -6.15 -25.29 33.53
CA GLY A 20 -7.12 -24.47 34.27
C GLY A 20 -6.51 -23.38 35.17
N LYS A 21 -5.29 -22.91 34.88
CA LYS A 21 -4.60 -21.86 35.66
C LYS A 21 -4.89 -20.44 35.17
N THR A 22 -5.72 -20.28 34.15
CA THR A 22 -6.23 -18.97 33.69
C THR A 22 -7.69 -19.13 33.31
N GLU A 23 -8.55 -18.18 33.68
CA GLU A 23 -9.93 -18.14 33.18
C GLU A 23 -9.91 -17.80 31.67
N VAL A 24 -9.78 -18.82 30.81
CA VAL A 24 -9.77 -18.71 29.33
C VAL A 24 -11.19 -18.57 28.77
N ALA A 25 -12.13 -18.01 29.54
CA ALA A 25 -13.54 -17.98 29.14
C ALA A 25 -13.89 -16.90 28.10
N ASP A 26 -13.03 -15.90 27.83
CA ASP A 26 -13.48 -14.67 27.14
C ASP A 26 -12.63 -14.16 25.95
N PHE A 27 -11.61 -14.88 25.47
CA PHE A 27 -10.82 -14.39 24.32
C PHE A 27 -11.25 -15.03 22.99
N SER A 28 -11.66 -14.19 22.03
CA SER A 28 -11.93 -14.64 20.67
C SER A 28 -10.67 -15.26 20.01
N PRO A 29 -10.80 -16.26 19.13
CA PRO A 29 -9.66 -16.86 18.42
C PRO A 29 -8.77 -15.84 17.68
N LEU A 30 -9.35 -14.74 17.20
CA LEU A 30 -8.61 -13.66 16.55
C LEU A 30 -7.68 -12.92 17.52
N LEU A 31 -8.13 -12.68 18.76
CA LEU A 31 -7.31 -12.04 19.79
C LEU A 31 -6.15 -12.94 20.23
N ILE A 32 -6.39 -14.25 20.34
CA ILE A 32 -5.35 -15.23 20.65
C ILE A 32 -4.28 -15.23 19.55
N ARG A 33 -4.71 -15.33 18.28
CA ARG A 33 -3.79 -15.27 17.12
C ARG A 33 -2.99 -13.97 17.12
N ARG A 34 -3.64 -12.83 17.36
CA ARG A 34 -2.97 -11.53 17.36
C ARG A 34 -1.90 -11.44 18.45
N ARG A 35 -2.21 -11.92 19.66
CA ARG A 35 -1.25 -11.94 20.77
C ARG A 35 -0.04 -12.83 20.48
N LEU A 36 -0.24 -14.02 19.92
CA LEU A 36 0.86 -14.91 19.54
C LEU A 36 1.77 -14.26 18.47
N GLN A 37 1.17 -13.57 17.51
CA GLN A 37 1.94 -12.78 16.52
C GLN A 37 2.72 -11.65 17.20
N ASP A 38 2.11 -10.91 18.14
CA ASP A 38 2.81 -9.84 18.87
C ASP A 38 4.01 -10.37 19.67
N GLU A 39 3.88 -11.53 20.33
CA GLU A 39 4.99 -12.19 21.04
C GLU A 39 6.12 -12.64 20.11
N GLN A 40 5.79 -13.12 18.90
CA GLN A 40 6.80 -13.43 17.87
C GLN A 40 7.47 -12.18 17.33
N VAL A 41 6.71 -11.11 17.05
CA VAL A 41 7.24 -9.82 16.58
C VAL A 41 8.19 -9.22 17.61
N ASN A 42 7.86 -9.28 18.90
CA ASN A 42 8.74 -8.78 19.96
C ASN A 42 10.07 -9.54 19.98
N ARG A 43 10.06 -10.88 19.82
CA ARG A 43 11.29 -11.68 19.71
C ARG A 43 12.17 -11.24 18.53
N VAL A 44 11.57 -10.93 17.38
CA VAL A 44 12.31 -10.40 16.22
C VAL A 44 12.86 -9.00 16.51
N CYS A 45 12.11 -8.15 17.20
CA CYS A 45 12.56 -6.81 17.56
C CYS A 45 13.76 -6.85 18.51
N ASP A 46 13.74 -7.77 19.48
CA ASP A 46 14.78 -7.94 20.50
C ASP A 46 16.03 -8.67 19.97
N ASP A 47 15.98 -9.27 18.79
CA ASP A 47 17.14 -9.91 18.16
C ASP A 47 18.15 -8.87 17.64
N GLU A 48 19.24 -8.68 18.37
CA GLU A 48 20.32 -7.75 18.00
C GLU A 48 21.19 -8.25 16.83
N SER A 49 21.08 -9.53 16.44
CA SER A 49 21.83 -10.08 15.30
C SER A 49 21.21 -9.73 13.95
N MET A 50 19.93 -9.34 13.94
CA MET A 50 19.20 -8.95 12.75
C MET A 50 19.31 -7.44 12.50
N ASP A 51 19.59 -7.07 11.25
CA ASP A 51 19.43 -5.67 10.83
C ASP A 51 17.94 -5.30 10.64
N GLU A 52 17.67 -4.01 10.50
CA GLU A 52 16.30 -3.48 10.36
C GLU A 52 15.55 -4.10 9.17
N SER A 53 16.22 -4.27 8.03
CA SER A 53 15.62 -4.86 6.82
C SER A 53 15.19 -6.31 7.08
N SER A 54 16.05 -7.09 7.73
CA SER A 54 15.79 -8.48 8.11
C SER A 54 14.66 -8.58 9.12
N LYS A 55 14.59 -7.63 10.08
CA LYS A 55 13.47 -7.55 11.03
C LYS A 55 12.15 -7.29 10.30
N ILE A 56 12.13 -6.38 9.34
CA ILE A 56 10.94 -6.09 8.53
C ILE A 56 10.52 -7.32 7.71
N ASP A 57 11.46 -8.06 7.13
CA ASP A 57 11.17 -9.32 6.42
C ASP A 57 10.53 -10.37 7.35
N ALA A 58 11.10 -10.59 8.53
CA ALA A 58 10.56 -11.55 9.50
C ALA A 58 9.20 -11.13 10.08
N ILE A 59 8.99 -9.83 10.33
CA ILE A 59 7.71 -9.29 10.81
C ILE A 59 6.63 -9.43 9.72
N ALA A 60 6.96 -9.11 8.46
CA ALA A 60 6.05 -9.34 7.34
C ALA A 60 5.61 -10.81 7.29
N GLU A 61 6.53 -11.72 7.60
CA GLU A 61 6.22 -13.14 7.71
C GLU A 61 5.21 -13.44 8.82
N ILE A 62 5.47 -12.98 10.04
CA ILE A 62 4.60 -13.23 11.20
C ILE A 62 3.20 -12.63 11.00
N ARG A 63 3.13 -11.41 10.47
CA ARG A 63 1.88 -10.67 10.29
C ARG A 63 1.06 -11.17 9.09
N GLY A 64 1.70 -11.83 8.14
CA GLY A 64 1.09 -12.13 6.85
C GLY A 64 0.90 -10.87 6.00
N TRP A 65 1.77 -9.86 6.17
CA TRP A 65 1.88 -8.79 5.18
C TRP A 65 2.31 -9.41 3.86
N PHE A 66 2.03 -8.72 2.75
CA PHE A 66 2.49 -9.19 1.45
C PHE A 66 4.00 -9.35 1.47
N ARG A 67 4.42 -10.58 1.14
CA ARG A 67 5.81 -10.95 1.02
C ARG A 67 6.17 -10.88 -0.44
N GLY A 68 7.36 -10.35 -0.70
CA GLY A 68 7.90 -10.34 -2.02
C GLY A 68 9.28 -10.97 -2.04
N GLY A 69 9.42 -12.09 -2.75
CA GLY A 69 10.73 -12.50 -3.22
C GLY A 69 11.18 -11.44 -4.23
N SER A 70 12.04 -10.53 -3.79
CA SER A 70 12.56 -9.43 -4.59
C SER A 70 13.89 -9.70 -5.31
N PRO A 71 14.36 -10.92 -5.69
CA PRO A 71 15.71 -11.09 -6.25
C PRO A 71 16.09 -10.13 -7.37
N LEU A 72 15.18 -9.84 -8.30
CA LEU A 72 15.44 -8.90 -9.40
C LEU A 72 15.46 -7.44 -8.94
N VAL A 73 14.56 -7.07 -8.02
CA VAL A 73 14.52 -5.72 -7.45
C VAL A 73 15.74 -5.50 -6.56
N ASP A 74 16.10 -6.47 -5.72
CA ASP A 74 17.28 -6.44 -4.86
C ASP A 74 18.57 -6.41 -5.67
N ALA A 75 18.69 -7.25 -6.72
CA ALA A 75 19.84 -7.21 -7.63
C ALA A 75 19.98 -5.85 -8.30
N TYR A 76 18.87 -5.19 -8.66
CA TYR A 76 18.90 -3.83 -9.20
C TYR A 76 19.29 -2.80 -8.13
N LEU A 77 18.67 -2.85 -6.95
CA LEU A 77 18.95 -1.93 -5.83
C LEU A 77 20.41 -2.02 -5.36
N THR A 78 21.01 -3.21 -5.47
CA THR A 78 22.42 -3.50 -5.14
C THR A 78 23.38 -3.39 -6.35
N GLU A 79 22.90 -2.91 -7.50
CA GLU A 79 23.70 -2.67 -8.73
C GLU A 79 24.33 -3.92 -9.35
N GLN A 80 23.85 -5.10 -8.99
CA GLN A 80 24.23 -6.36 -9.63
C GLN A 80 23.70 -6.44 -11.06
N ILE A 81 22.56 -5.81 -11.34
CA ILE A 81 21.98 -5.68 -12.68
C ILE A 81 21.61 -4.23 -12.98
N SER A 82 21.64 -3.87 -14.27
CA SER A 82 21.22 -2.53 -14.71
C SER A 82 19.70 -2.36 -14.64
N ILE A 83 19.21 -1.12 -14.63
CA ILE A 83 17.76 -0.85 -14.72
C ILE A 83 17.12 -1.44 -15.98
N ALA A 84 17.83 -1.39 -17.12
CA ALA A 84 17.34 -1.94 -18.38
C ALA A 84 17.18 -3.46 -18.29
N GLU A 85 18.17 -4.15 -17.73
CA GLU A 85 18.12 -5.59 -17.50
C GLU A 85 17.01 -5.96 -16.51
N ALA A 86 16.90 -5.24 -15.39
CA ALA A 86 15.88 -5.47 -14.37
C ALA A 86 14.47 -5.35 -14.98
N VAL A 87 14.22 -4.26 -15.72
CA VAL A 87 12.94 -4.04 -16.42
C VAL A 87 12.64 -5.20 -17.35
N VAL A 88 13.57 -5.55 -18.26
CA VAL A 88 13.36 -6.66 -19.21
C VAL A 88 13.01 -7.96 -18.51
N ARG A 89 13.81 -8.36 -17.51
CA ARG A 89 13.62 -9.63 -16.79
C ARG A 89 12.33 -9.68 -15.97
N ILE A 90 11.85 -8.52 -15.49
CA ILE A 90 10.59 -8.40 -14.77
C ILE A 90 9.41 -8.45 -15.76
N THR A 91 9.48 -7.75 -16.87
CA THR A 91 8.30 -7.48 -17.72
C THR A 91 8.06 -8.54 -18.80
N GLU A 92 9.09 -9.20 -19.33
CA GLU A 92 8.92 -10.16 -20.43
C GLU A 92 7.99 -11.35 -20.08
N PRO A 93 8.12 -12.02 -18.93
CA PRO A 93 7.21 -13.12 -18.56
C PRO A 93 5.76 -12.64 -18.44
N LEU A 94 5.58 -11.40 -17.98
CA LEU A 94 4.29 -10.77 -17.79
C LEU A 94 3.66 -10.42 -19.15
N GLU A 95 4.43 -9.82 -20.06
CA GLU A 95 4.00 -9.54 -21.44
C GLU A 95 3.60 -10.81 -22.18
N ALA A 96 4.33 -11.92 -21.98
CA ALA A 96 3.98 -13.21 -22.57
C ALA A 96 2.62 -13.72 -22.07
N SER A 97 2.38 -13.71 -20.75
CA SER A 97 1.09 -14.10 -20.17
C SER A 97 -0.04 -13.16 -20.59
N TRP A 98 0.22 -11.85 -20.66
CA TRP A 98 -0.74 -10.84 -21.07
C TRP A 98 -1.16 -11.02 -22.52
N THR A 99 -0.20 -11.06 -23.46
CA THR A 99 -0.45 -11.12 -24.91
C THR A 99 -1.11 -12.42 -25.34
N THR A 100 -0.95 -13.49 -24.57
CA THR A 100 -1.52 -14.81 -24.87
C THR A 100 -2.81 -15.10 -24.11
N ALA A 101 -3.37 -14.11 -23.39
CA ALA A 101 -4.53 -14.30 -22.51
C ALA A 101 -4.31 -15.48 -21.55
N ASN A 102 -3.19 -15.47 -20.83
CA ASN A 102 -2.68 -16.55 -19.98
C ASN A 102 -2.52 -17.87 -20.74
N PHE A 103 -1.82 -17.84 -21.86
CA PHE A 103 -1.58 -19.01 -22.72
C PHE A 103 -2.89 -19.71 -23.12
N GLY A 104 -3.93 -18.92 -23.35
CA GLY A 104 -5.28 -19.36 -23.72
C GLY A 104 -6.22 -19.69 -22.56
N THR A 105 -5.72 -19.73 -21.33
CA THR A 105 -6.52 -20.06 -20.14
C THR A 105 -7.66 -19.07 -19.91
N SER A 106 -7.39 -17.77 -20.08
CA SER A 106 -8.41 -16.75 -19.90
C SER A 106 -9.49 -16.81 -20.98
N TYR A 107 -9.17 -17.19 -22.22
CA TYR A 107 -10.20 -17.39 -23.25
C TYR A 107 -11.22 -18.43 -22.82
N TYR A 108 -10.74 -19.59 -22.35
CA TYR A 108 -11.62 -20.66 -21.90
C TYR A 108 -12.47 -20.24 -20.69
N HIS A 109 -11.86 -19.66 -19.65
CA HIS A 109 -12.61 -19.27 -18.44
C HIS A 109 -13.67 -18.19 -18.72
N GLU A 110 -13.30 -17.14 -19.46
CA GLU A 110 -14.24 -16.07 -19.79
C GLU A 110 -15.36 -16.54 -20.70
N GLU A 111 -15.08 -17.47 -21.62
CA GLU A 111 -16.12 -18.08 -22.45
C GLU A 111 -17.06 -18.97 -21.63
N MET A 112 -16.56 -19.73 -20.65
CA MET A 112 -17.42 -20.53 -19.76
C MET A 112 -18.37 -19.64 -18.94
N ILE A 113 -17.88 -18.47 -18.49
CA ILE A 113 -18.71 -17.44 -17.86
C ILE A 113 -19.74 -16.92 -18.87
N ALA A 114 -19.31 -16.55 -20.07
CA ALA A 114 -20.18 -16.01 -21.12
C ALA A 114 -21.29 -16.99 -21.51
N ARG A 115 -21.00 -18.28 -21.70
CA ARG A 115 -22.01 -19.32 -22.00
C ARG A 115 -23.10 -19.38 -20.95
N THR A 116 -22.71 -19.36 -19.68
CA THR A 116 -23.67 -19.32 -18.56
C THR A 116 -24.50 -18.04 -18.61
N GLN A 117 -23.88 -16.91 -18.93
CA GLN A 117 -24.55 -15.61 -18.96
C GLN A 117 -25.48 -15.43 -20.16
N ARG A 118 -25.17 -15.97 -21.35
CA ARG A 118 -26.03 -15.86 -22.55
C ARG A 118 -27.42 -16.44 -22.31
N GLY A 119 -27.56 -17.47 -21.48
CA GLY A 119 -28.85 -18.09 -21.14
C GLY A 119 -29.85 -17.19 -20.41
N TYR A 120 -29.44 -16.02 -19.91
CA TYR A 120 -30.31 -15.06 -19.23
C TYR A 120 -30.87 -13.96 -20.15
N TRP A 121 -30.47 -13.94 -21.42
CA TRP A 121 -30.80 -12.86 -22.36
C TRP A 121 -31.51 -13.41 -23.60
N THR A 122 -32.17 -12.53 -24.35
CA THR A 122 -32.59 -12.87 -25.71
C THR A 122 -31.37 -13.09 -26.60
N GLU A 123 -31.54 -13.77 -27.74
CA GLU A 123 -30.43 -14.08 -28.65
C GLU A 123 -29.68 -12.83 -29.13
N GLU A 124 -30.42 -11.77 -29.50
CA GLU A 124 -29.86 -10.50 -29.95
C GLU A 124 -29.07 -9.80 -28.82
N GLU A 125 -29.63 -9.74 -27.61
CA GLU A 125 -28.96 -9.15 -26.44
C GLU A 125 -27.74 -9.97 -26.00
N ALA A 126 -27.81 -11.30 -26.09
CA ALA A 126 -26.70 -12.19 -25.77
C ALA A 126 -25.53 -11.96 -26.73
N LEU A 127 -25.81 -11.87 -28.03
CA LEU A 127 -24.81 -11.61 -29.06
C LEU A 127 -24.16 -10.23 -28.88
N GLU A 128 -24.96 -9.20 -28.57
CA GLU A 128 -24.45 -7.86 -28.29
C GLU A 128 -23.53 -7.84 -27.05
N ARG A 129 -23.95 -8.49 -25.96
CA ARG A 129 -23.28 -8.41 -24.65
C ARG A 129 -22.06 -9.33 -24.52
N TRP A 130 -22.10 -10.48 -25.17
CA TRP A 130 -21.14 -11.57 -24.96
C TRP A 130 -20.52 -12.11 -26.25
N GLY A 131 -20.93 -11.61 -27.42
CA GLY A 131 -20.49 -12.12 -28.70
C GLY A 131 -21.04 -13.52 -29.00
N PRO A 132 -20.72 -14.07 -30.19
CA PRO A 132 -21.08 -15.43 -30.54
C PRO A 132 -20.40 -16.41 -29.57
N GLU A 133 -21.02 -17.58 -29.39
CA GLU A 133 -20.36 -18.67 -28.67
C GLU A 133 -19.16 -19.17 -29.46
N GLU A 134 -18.02 -19.27 -28.78
CA GLU A 134 -16.75 -19.70 -29.35
C GLU A 134 -16.24 -20.94 -28.60
N GLU A 135 -15.49 -21.79 -29.29
CA GLU A 135 -14.91 -23.00 -28.71
C GLU A 135 -13.42 -22.77 -28.45
N PHE A 136 -13.05 -22.72 -27.17
CA PHE A 136 -11.66 -22.65 -26.72
C PHE A 136 -11.24 -23.98 -26.08
N PRO A 137 -10.02 -24.46 -26.34
CA PRO A 137 -9.55 -25.69 -25.72
C PRO A 137 -9.50 -25.52 -24.21
N LYS A 138 -9.98 -26.53 -23.47
CA LYS A 138 -9.84 -26.55 -22.01
C LYS A 138 -8.35 -26.47 -21.66
N PRO A 139 -7.92 -25.52 -20.82
CA PRO A 139 -6.53 -25.36 -20.48
C PRO A 139 -6.06 -26.59 -19.70
N THR A 140 -4.83 -27.01 -19.99
CA THR A 140 -4.10 -27.89 -19.06
C THR A 140 -3.85 -27.13 -17.75
N PRO A 141 -3.83 -27.81 -16.60
CA PRO A 141 -3.41 -27.17 -15.36
C PRO A 141 -2.04 -26.50 -15.57
N ILE A 142 -2.00 -25.19 -15.46
CA ILE A 142 -0.78 -24.41 -15.45
C ILE A 142 -0.57 -23.86 -14.04
N ASN A 143 0.68 -23.52 -13.71
CA ASN A 143 0.97 -22.88 -12.43
C ASN A 143 0.27 -21.51 -12.37
N ASP A 144 -0.54 -21.24 -11.36
CA ASP A 144 -1.23 -19.96 -11.23
C ASP A 144 -0.23 -18.78 -11.13
N GLU A 145 1.01 -19.02 -10.71
CA GLU A 145 2.08 -18.03 -10.66
C GLU A 145 2.49 -17.50 -12.05
N ILE A 146 2.18 -18.21 -13.14
CA ILE A 146 2.48 -17.75 -14.50
C ILE A 146 1.33 -16.95 -15.14
N LEU A 147 0.21 -16.78 -14.43
CA LEU A 147 -0.91 -15.95 -14.89
C LEU A 147 -0.57 -14.46 -14.76
N ALA A 148 -1.03 -13.65 -15.71
CA ALA A 148 -0.78 -12.22 -15.75
C ALA A 148 -1.19 -11.52 -14.44
N GLU A 149 -2.35 -11.86 -13.88
CA GLU A 149 -2.81 -11.31 -12.61
C GLU A 149 -1.86 -11.63 -11.45
N SER A 150 -1.51 -12.90 -11.27
CA SER A 150 -0.59 -13.34 -10.21
C SER A 150 0.78 -12.69 -10.35
N GLN A 151 1.32 -12.62 -11.57
CA GLN A 151 2.60 -11.96 -11.84
C GLN A 151 2.55 -10.46 -11.53
N LEU A 152 1.44 -9.79 -11.86
CA LEU A 152 1.24 -8.37 -11.55
C LEU A 152 1.16 -8.13 -10.03
N TRP A 153 0.41 -8.97 -9.30
CA TRP A 153 0.39 -8.94 -7.83
C TRP A 153 1.80 -9.12 -7.26
N SER A 154 2.52 -10.16 -7.69
CA SER A 154 3.89 -10.42 -7.23
C SER A 154 4.83 -9.25 -7.53
N LEU A 155 4.77 -8.67 -8.73
CA LEU A 155 5.58 -7.52 -9.11
C LEU A 155 5.37 -6.35 -8.13
N TRP A 156 4.13 -5.93 -7.94
CA TRP A 156 3.87 -4.74 -7.12
C TRP A 156 4.09 -5.01 -5.63
N TYR A 157 3.81 -6.22 -5.15
CA TYR A 157 4.17 -6.62 -3.79
C TYR A 157 5.67 -6.63 -3.56
N ASN A 158 6.47 -7.12 -4.51
CA ASN A 158 7.92 -7.05 -4.43
C ASN A 158 8.43 -5.61 -4.32
N ILE A 159 7.90 -4.70 -5.14
CA ILE A 159 8.31 -3.29 -5.15
C ILE A 159 7.88 -2.58 -3.86
N LEU A 160 6.62 -2.75 -3.43
CA LEU A 160 6.10 -2.10 -2.22
C LEU A 160 6.78 -2.65 -0.95
N HIS A 161 7.09 -3.95 -0.91
CA HIS A 161 7.83 -4.54 0.19
C HIS A 161 9.29 -4.08 0.21
N ALA A 162 9.96 -4.00 -0.94
CA ALA A 162 11.28 -3.38 -1.02
C ALA A 162 11.25 -1.93 -0.49
N ALA A 163 10.20 -1.15 -0.81
CA ALA A 163 10.03 0.20 -0.30
C ALA A 163 9.91 0.26 1.23
N LYS A 164 9.29 -0.73 1.89
CA LYS A 164 9.22 -0.82 3.37
C LYS A 164 10.61 -0.97 3.99
N LYS A 165 11.52 -1.70 3.33
CA LYS A 165 12.88 -1.98 3.85
C LYS A 165 13.84 -0.81 3.67
N LEU A 166 13.62 0.04 2.67
CA LEU A 166 14.48 1.18 2.39
C LEU A 166 14.15 2.35 3.33
N PRO A 167 15.08 2.82 4.20
CA PRO A 167 14.82 3.96 5.06
C PRO A 167 14.34 5.18 4.27
N TRP A 168 13.28 5.83 4.72
CA TRP A 168 12.72 7.01 4.04
C TRP A 168 13.71 8.19 3.94
N THR A 169 14.69 8.22 4.84
CA THR A 169 15.79 9.19 4.86
C THR A 169 16.82 8.93 3.76
N ASP A 170 16.94 7.68 3.27
CA ASP A 170 17.80 7.34 2.15
C ASP A 170 17.12 7.69 0.83
N SER A 171 17.14 8.99 0.52
CA SER A 171 16.53 9.50 -0.72
C SER A 171 17.16 8.89 -1.97
N THR A 172 18.43 8.48 -1.94
CA THR A 172 19.10 7.88 -3.10
C THR A 172 18.48 6.52 -3.44
N GLN A 173 18.37 5.62 -2.44
CA GLN A 173 17.77 4.30 -2.68
C GLN A 173 16.26 4.40 -2.95
N GLN A 174 15.55 5.30 -2.28
CA GLN A 174 14.14 5.58 -2.54
C GLN A 174 13.92 6.06 -3.99
N GLU A 175 14.72 7.01 -4.50
CA GLU A 175 14.63 7.47 -5.89
C GLU A 175 15.04 6.39 -6.89
N LYS A 176 15.98 5.50 -6.53
CA LYS A 176 16.36 4.36 -7.37
C LYS A 176 15.19 3.40 -7.59
N LEU A 177 14.39 3.13 -6.57
CA LEU A 177 13.17 2.33 -6.69
C LEU A 177 12.09 3.07 -7.50
N VAL A 178 11.94 4.39 -7.33
CA VAL A 178 11.05 5.22 -8.16
C VAL A 178 11.45 5.18 -9.63
N ALA A 179 12.75 5.20 -9.92
CA ALA A 179 13.28 5.09 -11.28
C ALA A 179 12.90 3.76 -11.94
N LEU A 180 12.93 2.64 -11.18
CA LEU A 180 12.47 1.34 -11.68
C LEU A 180 10.99 1.39 -12.09
N VAL A 181 10.11 1.92 -11.23
CA VAL A 181 8.67 2.05 -11.57
C VAL A 181 8.46 2.95 -12.78
N LYS A 182 9.19 4.07 -12.89
CA LYS A 182 9.15 4.94 -14.08
C LYS A 182 9.58 4.21 -15.34
N ALA A 183 10.64 3.40 -15.26
CA ALA A 183 11.15 2.65 -16.40
C ALA A 183 10.16 1.55 -16.83
N ILE A 184 9.51 0.88 -15.89
CA ILE A 184 8.40 -0.05 -16.17
C ILE A 184 7.24 0.71 -16.84
N LYS A 185 6.80 1.84 -16.28
CA LYS A 185 5.70 2.66 -16.85
C LYS A 185 5.99 3.13 -18.28
N SER A 186 7.25 3.41 -18.58
CA SER A 186 7.69 3.95 -19.86
C SER A 186 7.82 2.89 -20.95
N ARG A 187 7.65 1.60 -20.63
CA ARG A 187 7.61 0.55 -21.63
C ARG A 187 6.40 0.75 -22.57
N PRO A 188 6.53 0.39 -23.85
CA PRO A 188 5.37 0.30 -24.72
C PRO A 188 4.42 -0.76 -24.20
N ASP A 189 3.12 -0.48 -24.18
CA ASP A 189 2.13 -1.52 -23.90
C ASP A 189 2.25 -2.64 -24.96
N PRO A 190 2.28 -3.92 -24.54
CA PRO A 190 2.30 -5.02 -25.49
C PRO A 190 0.98 -5.08 -26.27
N LEU A 191 1.01 -5.75 -27.43
CA LEU A 191 -0.21 -5.96 -28.20
C LEU A 191 -1.27 -6.69 -27.36
N PRO A 192 -2.56 -6.31 -27.50
CA PRO A 192 -3.63 -7.06 -26.85
C PRO A 192 -3.67 -8.50 -27.40
N PRO A 193 -4.17 -9.46 -26.59
CA PRO A 193 -4.53 -10.79 -27.08
C PRO A 193 -5.29 -10.78 -28.40
N ASN A 194 -4.97 -11.74 -29.27
CA ASN A 194 -5.63 -11.94 -30.54
C ASN A 194 -6.15 -13.39 -30.65
N PRO A 195 -7.47 -13.62 -30.70
CA PRO A 195 -8.55 -12.61 -30.79
C PRO A 195 -8.79 -11.88 -29.46
N MET A 196 -9.22 -10.62 -29.47
CA MET A 196 -9.71 -9.95 -28.26
C MET A 196 -11.24 -10.07 -28.20
N THR A 197 -11.72 -11.19 -27.63
CA THR A 197 -13.15 -11.52 -27.55
C THR A 197 -13.92 -10.55 -26.62
N ILE A 198 -15.25 -10.46 -26.77
CA ILE A 198 -16.08 -9.61 -25.89
C ILE A 198 -15.96 -10.06 -24.42
N PRO A 199 -16.04 -11.35 -24.06
CA PRO A 199 -15.85 -11.79 -22.68
C PRO A 199 -14.48 -11.38 -22.12
N LEU A 200 -13.40 -11.55 -22.89
CA LEU A 200 -12.05 -11.18 -22.43
C LEU A 200 -11.91 -9.68 -22.18
N LYS A 201 -12.54 -8.81 -22.99
CA LYS A 201 -12.57 -7.36 -22.75
C LYS A 201 -13.29 -6.97 -21.46
N ARG A 202 -14.10 -7.86 -20.87
CA ARG A 202 -14.78 -7.62 -19.59
C ARG A 202 -13.97 -8.12 -18.40
N ASN A 203 -13.00 -9.00 -18.64
CA ASN A 203 -12.07 -9.39 -17.59
C ASN A 203 -11.27 -8.16 -17.15
N TRP A 204 -11.23 -7.94 -15.84
CA TRP A 204 -10.65 -6.73 -15.26
C TRP A 204 -9.17 -6.52 -15.59
N ILE A 205 -8.42 -7.59 -15.85
CA ILE A 205 -7.01 -7.52 -16.27
C ILE A 205 -6.93 -6.91 -17.67
N TRP A 206 -7.70 -7.40 -18.65
CA TRP A 206 -7.62 -6.93 -20.05
C TRP A 206 -8.54 -5.76 -20.38
N SER A 207 -9.44 -5.37 -19.49
CA SER A 207 -10.52 -4.42 -19.79
C SER A 207 -10.04 -3.04 -20.24
N GLU A 208 -8.94 -2.54 -19.68
CA GLU A 208 -8.35 -1.25 -20.06
C GLU A 208 -7.48 -1.33 -21.33
N GLY A 209 -7.09 -2.54 -21.75
CA GLY A 209 -6.22 -2.77 -22.90
C GLY A 209 -4.80 -2.21 -22.76
N LYS A 210 -4.42 -1.75 -21.57
CA LYS A 210 -3.13 -1.12 -21.26
C LYS A 210 -2.52 -1.80 -20.05
N LEU A 211 -1.22 -2.09 -20.13
CA LEU A 211 -0.50 -2.84 -19.11
C LEU A 211 0.44 -1.91 -18.33
N TRP A 212 1.41 -1.33 -19.03
CA TRP A 212 2.50 -0.57 -18.44
C TRP A 212 2.16 0.90 -18.30
N SER A 213 1.51 1.51 -19.31
CA SER A 213 1.20 2.94 -19.24
C SER A 213 0.26 3.29 -18.09
N ASN A 214 -0.58 2.33 -17.71
CA ASN A 214 -1.55 2.45 -16.61
C ASN A 214 -1.03 1.87 -15.29
N LEU A 215 0.15 1.23 -15.26
CA LEU A 215 0.66 0.51 -14.10
C LEU A 215 -0.40 -0.45 -13.55
N LEU A 216 -0.96 -1.30 -14.43
CA LEU A 216 -2.07 -2.18 -14.09
C LEU A 216 -1.77 -2.96 -12.81
N MET A 217 -2.76 -3.07 -11.91
CA MET A 217 -2.67 -3.65 -10.56
C MET A 217 -1.86 -2.89 -9.50
N LEU A 218 -1.08 -1.85 -9.85
CA LEU A 218 -0.35 -1.09 -8.81
C LEU A 218 -1.33 -0.43 -7.81
N GLY A 219 -2.48 0.06 -8.28
CA GLY A 219 -3.52 0.65 -7.43
C GLY A 219 -4.06 -0.31 -6.36
N PRO A 220 -4.65 -1.46 -6.75
CA PRO A 220 -5.04 -2.52 -5.82
C PRO A 220 -3.91 -2.93 -4.88
N SER A 221 -2.70 -3.19 -5.38
CA SER A 221 -1.56 -3.59 -4.54
C SER A 221 -1.15 -2.53 -3.53
N ALA A 222 -1.12 -1.26 -3.93
CA ALA A 222 -0.85 -0.16 -3.00
C ALA A 222 -1.95 -0.03 -1.94
N ARG A 223 -3.22 -0.24 -2.31
CA ARG A 223 -4.34 -0.22 -1.36
C ARG A 223 -4.25 -1.36 -0.34
N GLU A 224 -3.89 -2.56 -0.77
CA GLU A 224 -3.71 -3.69 0.15
C GLU A 224 -2.51 -3.46 1.07
N CYS A 225 -1.39 -2.94 0.55
CA CYS A 225 -0.25 -2.53 1.37
C CYS A 225 -0.62 -1.45 2.41
N TRP A 226 -1.63 -0.61 2.12
CA TRP A 226 -2.15 0.38 3.06
C TRP A 226 -2.85 -0.23 4.28
N ASN A 227 -3.29 -1.50 4.19
CA ASN A 227 -3.83 -2.22 5.33
C ASN A 227 -2.73 -2.72 6.29
N ASP A 228 -1.46 -2.65 5.90
CA ASP A 228 -0.31 -2.97 6.76
C ASP A 228 0.08 -1.81 7.69
N ASP A 229 -0.80 -0.81 7.85
CA ASP A 229 -0.62 0.32 8.76
C ASP A 229 -0.67 -0.10 10.24
N CYS A 230 0.05 0.65 11.08
CA CYS A 230 0.06 0.49 12.53
C CYS A 230 -1.34 0.70 13.12
N GLY A 231 -1.87 -0.34 13.78
CA GLY A 231 -3.23 -0.34 14.34
C GLY A 231 -4.31 -0.88 13.41
N CYS A 232 -3.96 -1.28 12.18
CA CYS A 232 -4.82 -2.06 11.29
C CYS A 232 -4.25 -3.48 11.12
N GLY A 233 -3.33 -3.68 10.16
CA GLY A 233 -2.62 -4.93 9.94
C GLY A 233 -1.31 -5.05 10.74
N ALA A 234 -0.63 -3.93 11.00
CA ALA A 234 0.61 -3.91 11.78
C ALA A 234 0.38 -3.61 13.27
N GLY A 235 1.35 -4.00 14.08
CA GLY A 235 1.51 -3.53 15.46
C GLY A 235 2.19 -2.17 15.50
N TRP A 236 2.78 -1.85 16.66
CA TRP A 236 3.36 -0.54 16.96
C TRP A 236 4.86 -0.62 17.29
N THR A 237 5.52 -1.73 16.96
CA THR A 237 6.97 -1.83 17.16
C THR A 237 7.73 -0.88 16.25
N VAL A 238 8.97 -0.53 16.62
CA VAL A 238 9.79 0.42 15.85
C VAL A 238 9.97 -0.02 14.38
N PRO A 239 10.29 -1.30 14.06
CA PRO A 239 10.38 -1.72 12.67
C PRO A 239 9.06 -1.63 11.90
N GLU A 240 7.92 -1.88 12.55
CA GLU A 240 6.60 -1.70 11.94
C GLU A 240 6.32 -0.22 11.60
N GLN A 241 6.65 0.68 12.52
CA GLN A 241 6.56 2.13 12.31
C GLN A 241 7.47 2.61 11.17
N HIS A 242 8.71 2.11 11.11
CA HIS A 242 9.65 2.42 10.05
C HIS A 242 9.19 1.89 8.71
N ALA A 243 8.76 0.62 8.62
CA ALA A 243 8.22 0.04 7.40
C ALA A 243 7.07 0.88 6.83
N TRP A 244 6.16 1.32 7.69
CA TRP A 244 5.04 2.19 7.30
C TRP A 244 5.50 3.57 6.80
N THR A 245 6.44 4.18 7.51
CA THR A 245 7.00 5.48 7.15
C THR A 245 7.75 5.42 5.80
N ASN A 246 8.50 4.34 5.59
CA ASN A 246 9.30 4.08 4.40
C ASN A 246 8.43 3.93 3.14
N VAL A 247 7.37 3.11 3.20
CA VAL A 247 6.47 2.95 2.04
C VAL A 247 5.68 4.22 1.73
N ASN A 248 5.30 5.00 2.75
CA ASN A 248 4.68 6.31 2.54
C ASN A 248 5.61 7.28 1.80
N ALA A 249 6.88 7.32 2.18
CA ALA A 249 7.88 8.15 1.52
C ALA A 249 8.13 7.77 0.06
N PHE A 250 8.14 6.47 -0.23
CA PHE A 250 8.22 5.95 -1.59
C PHE A 250 7.01 6.37 -2.43
N VAL A 251 5.80 6.14 -1.92
CA VAL A 251 4.55 6.44 -2.63
C VAL A 251 4.39 7.96 -2.84
N ALA A 252 4.79 8.78 -1.88
CA ALA A 252 4.85 10.23 -2.05
C ALA A 252 5.79 10.64 -3.21
N ARG A 253 6.92 9.95 -3.40
CA ARG A 253 7.82 10.22 -4.54
C ARG A 253 7.22 9.77 -5.88
N LEU A 254 6.44 8.69 -5.90
CA LEU A 254 5.68 8.30 -7.09
C LEU A 254 4.67 9.38 -7.50
N VAL A 255 4.00 10.01 -6.52
CA VAL A 255 3.08 11.14 -6.76
C VAL A 255 3.85 12.37 -7.25
N SER A 256 4.87 12.79 -6.49
CA SER A 256 5.67 13.99 -6.78
C SER A 256 6.33 13.94 -8.16
N SER A 257 6.71 12.75 -8.61
CA SER A 257 7.31 12.54 -9.92
C SER A 257 6.33 12.41 -11.10
N GLY A 258 5.02 12.45 -10.84
CA GLY A 258 3.98 12.25 -11.87
C GLY A 258 3.80 10.78 -12.29
N THR A 259 4.47 9.84 -11.63
CA THR A 259 4.43 8.41 -11.99
C THR A 259 3.10 7.77 -11.59
N ALA A 260 2.58 8.09 -10.39
CA ALA A 260 1.32 7.57 -9.88
C ALA A 260 0.49 8.70 -9.25
N VAL A 261 0.07 9.67 -10.07
CA VAL A 261 -0.60 10.89 -9.61
C VAL A 261 -1.89 10.68 -8.83
N THR A 262 -2.59 9.56 -9.03
CA THR A 262 -3.84 9.20 -8.33
C THR A 262 -3.63 8.76 -6.88
N PHE A 263 -2.37 8.59 -6.45
CA PHE A 263 -2.01 8.22 -5.08
C PHE A 263 -1.90 9.43 -4.15
N ASP A 264 -2.15 10.64 -4.64
CA ASP A 264 -2.25 11.86 -3.83
C ASP A 264 -3.34 11.77 -2.74
N ARG A 265 -4.39 10.98 -3.00
CA ARG A 265 -5.40 10.62 -2.00
C ARG A 265 -4.80 10.00 -0.73
N TYR A 266 -3.73 9.21 -0.85
CA TYR A 266 -3.06 8.63 0.32
C TYR A 266 -2.35 9.70 1.15
N GLY A 267 -1.72 10.67 0.51
CA GLY A 267 -1.13 11.81 1.19
C GLY A 267 -2.17 12.67 1.90
N ARG A 268 -3.32 12.87 1.27
CA ARG A 268 -4.47 13.52 1.92
C ARG A 268 -4.88 12.77 3.19
N TRP A 269 -5.12 11.46 3.09
CA TRP A 269 -5.51 10.65 4.25
C TRP A 269 -4.48 10.71 5.37
N ALA A 270 -3.18 10.67 5.06
CA ALA A 270 -2.12 10.78 6.04
C ALA A 270 -2.16 12.12 6.82
N VAL A 271 -2.36 13.24 6.10
CA VAL A 271 -2.44 14.57 6.73
C VAL A 271 -3.73 14.72 7.53
N GLU A 272 -4.86 14.24 7.01
CA GLU A 272 -6.14 14.22 7.73
C GLU A 272 -6.06 13.39 9.02
N GLU A 273 -5.45 12.21 8.96
CA GLU A 273 -5.30 11.35 10.12
C GLU A 273 -4.43 12.00 11.20
N ALA A 274 -3.33 12.64 10.81
CA ALA A 274 -2.45 13.32 11.76
C ALA A 274 -3.09 14.57 12.41
N LEU A 275 -3.88 15.33 11.66
CA LEU A 275 -4.29 16.68 12.07
C LEU A 275 -5.78 16.82 12.40
N GLU A 276 -6.64 15.98 11.82
CA GLU A 276 -8.09 16.07 11.92
C GLU A 276 -8.71 14.91 12.70
N VAL A 277 -8.03 13.78 12.84
CA VAL A 277 -8.51 12.62 13.62
C VAL A 277 -8.07 12.71 15.08
N ARG A 278 -8.92 12.20 15.99
CA ARG A 278 -8.56 12.11 17.41
C ARG A 278 -7.73 10.85 17.64
N PRO A 279 -6.67 10.92 18.47
CA PRO A 279 -5.97 9.72 18.91
C PRO A 279 -6.96 8.70 19.51
N PRO A 280 -6.68 7.39 19.38
CA PRO A 280 -7.48 6.35 20.02
C PRO A 280 -7.62 6.62 21.51
N LYS A 281 -8.82 6.40 22.07
CA LYS A 281 -9.03 6.54 23.52
C LYS A 281 -8.18 5.50 24.25
N ALA A 282 -7.62 5.88 25.40
CA ALA A 282 -6.80 5.02 26.26
C ALA A 282 -7.48 3.74 26.76
N THR A 283 -8.74 3.48 26.42
CA THR A 283 -9.48 2.25 26.74
C THR A 283 -9.41 1.18 25.63
N SER A 284 -8.92 1.51 24.43
CA SER A 284 -8.78 0.56 23.30
C SER A 284 -7.34 0.07 23.09
N ARG A 285 -6.48 0.16 24.12
CA ARG A 285 -5.00 0.20 24.01
C ARG A 285 -4.41 -0.91 23.15
N THR A 286 -3.89 -0.52 21.99
CA THR A 286 -2.73 -1.17 21.34
C THR A 286 -1.51 -0.24 21.28
N VAL A 287 -1.65 1.07 21.60
CA VAL A 287 -0.58 2.08 21.62
C VAL A 287 -0.91 3.26 22.54
N ASP A 288 0.11 3.96 23.05
CA ASP A 288 -0.05 5.25 23.74
C ASP A 288 -0.22 6.43 22.77
N GLU A 289 -0.74 7.54 23.28
CA GLU A 289 -1.04 8.73 22.46
C GLU A 289 0.22 9.35 21.82
N VAL A 290 1.34 9.38 22.53
CA VAL A 290 2.57 10.02 22.05
C VAL A 290 3.15 9.24 20.88
N THR A 291 3.21 7.91 20.99
CA THR A 291 3.65 7.03 19.88
C THR A 291 2.72 7.15 18.67
N TRP A 292 1.40 7.11 18.88
CA TRP A 292 0.43 7.28 17.80
C TRP A 292 0.63 8.62 17.07
N ARG A 293 0.67 9.72 17.83
CA ARG A 293 0.84 11.07 17.25
C ARG A 293 2.18 11.22 16.54
N THR A 294 3.25 10.69 17.11
CA THR A 294 4.61 10.73 16.55
C THR A 294 4.64 10.10 15.15
N LEU A 295 4.09 8.89 14.99
CA LEU A 295 4.04 8.22 13.69
C LEU A 295 3.20 9.02 12.68
N ARG A 296 1.97 9.37 13.04
CA ARG A 296 1.04 10.06 12.12
C ARG A 296 1.58 11.41 11.66
N LEU A 297 2.15 12.21 12.58
CA LEU A 297 2.79 13.48 12.24
C LEU A 297 4.01 13.27 11.34
N THR A 298 4.83 12.26 11.60
CA THR A 298 6.01 11.95 10.77
C THR A 298 5.59 11.63 9.34
N VAL A 299 4.60 10.75 9.16
CA VAL A 299 4.08 10.38 7.84
C VAL A 299 3.45 11.58 7.13
N ALA A 300 2.64 12.38 7.83
CA ALA A 300 2.04 13.58 7.26
C ALA A 300 3.10 14.59 6.79
N VAL A 301 4.17 14.80 7.58
CA VAL A 301 5.28 15.68 7.21
C VAL A 301 5.99 15.19 5.96
N ILE A 302 6.25 13.87 5.84
CA ILE A 302 6.86 13.28 4.65
C ILE A 302 6.03 13.59 3.39
N TRP A 303 4.71 13.45 3.48
CA TRP A 303 3.84 13.77 2.36
C TRP A 303 3.90 15.26 1.98
N ILE A 304 3.89 16.16 2.96
CA ILE A 304 4.02 17.61 2.72
C ILE A 304 5.39 17.95 2.10
N GLU A 305 6.45 17.34 2.59
CA GLU A 305 7.83 17.56 2.12
C GLU A 305 8.02 17.09 0.68
N VAL A 306 7.57 15.88 0.38
CA VAL A 306 7.88 15.20 -0.88
C VAL A 306 6.88 15.55 -1.98
N ALA A 307 5.59 15.47 -1.67
CA ALA A 307 4.50 15.61 -2.65
C ALA A 307 3.60 16.84 -2.38
N GLY A 308 3.83 17.57 -1.28
CA GLY A 308 2.94 18.64 -0.85
C GLY A 308 2.74 19.74 -1.88
N ARG A 309 3.77 20.07 -2.67
CA ARG A 309 3.64 21.03 -3.79
C ARG A 309 2.63 20.56 -4.84
N TYR A 310 2.74 19.30 -5.27
CA TYR A 310 1.80 18.70 -6.21
C TYR A 310 0.40 18.64 -5.60
N MET A 311 0.26 18.11 -4.38
CA MET A 311 -1.04 18.01 -3.70
C MET A 311 -1.69 19.40 -3.53
N PHE A 312 -0.91 20.43 -3.21
CA PHE A 312 -1.39 21.80 -3.08
C PHE A 312 -1.87 22.37 -4.43
N SER A 313 -1.24 22.05 -5.55
CA SER A 313 -1.71 22.51 -6.87
C SER A 313 -3.02 21.87 -7.29
N GLN A 314 -3.37 20.70 -6.74
CA GLN A 314 -4.65 20.01 -7.01
C GLN A 314 -5.83 20.55 -6.20
N ARG A 315 -5.59 21.44 -5.23
CA ARG A 315 -6.65 21.96 -4.35
C ARG A 315 -7.67 22.80 -5.10
N GLU A 316 -8.90 22.83 -4.59
CA GLU A 316 -9.91 23.78 -5.03
C GLU A 316 -9.55 25.19 -4.53
N LYS A 317 -9.49 26.13 -5.49
CA LYS A 317 -9.33 27.56 -5.22
C LYS A 317 -10.70 28.09 -4.78
N GLY A 318 -10.75 28.66 -3.59
CA GLY A 318 -11.97 29.21 -3.01
C GLY A 318 -11.66 30.32 -2.03
N GLU A 319 -12.68 31.07 -1.65
CA GLU A 319 -12.57 32.14 -0.68
C GLU A 319 -12.06 31.62 0.68
N PRO A 320 -11.53 32.52 1.53
CA PRO A 320 -11.21 32.17 2.90
C PRO A 320 -12.41 31.58 3.63
N GLY A 321 -12.37 30.26 3.87
CA GLY A 321 -13.31 29.62 4.78
C GLY A 321 -13.24 30.22 6.19
N PRO A 322 -14.26 30.00 7.03
CA PRO A 322 -14.32 30.57 8.38
C PRO A 322 -13.09 30.18 9.21
N ASP A 323 -12.74 31.02 10.18
CA ASP A 323 -11.72 30.66 11.16
C ASP A 323 -12.27 29.52 12.03
N ILE A 324 -11.65 28.34 11.94
CA ILE A 324 -12.08 27.13 12.62
C ILE A 324 -11.22 26.94 13.86
N ASP A 325 -11.86 26.60 14.98
CA ASP A 325 -11.16 26.19 16.20
C ASP A 325 -10.23 25.01 15.89
N LEU A 326 -8.94 25.16 16.21
CA LEU A 326 -7.92 24.13 16.02
C LEU A 326 -8.13 22.88 16.87
N ASN A 327 -9.11 22.85 17.78
CA ASN A 327 -9.54 21.65 18.50
C ASN A 327 -10.66 20.86 17.78
N THR A 328 -11.19 21.40 16.68
CA THR A 328 -12.22 20.75 15.85
C THR A 328 -11.66 19.49 15.17
N ARG A 329 -12.37 18.36 15.25
CA ARG A 329 -11.91 17.05 14.74
C ARG A 329 -13.02 16.24 14.08
N GLY A 330 -12.62 15.31 13.20
CA GLY A 330 -13.50 14.32 12.58
C GLY A 330 -14.70 14.98 11.89
N LYS A 331 -15.91 14.47 12.14
CA LYS A 331 -17.14 14.96 11.51
C LYS A 331 -17.49 16.43 11.78
N GLN A 332 -16.77 17.10 12.67
CA GLN A 332 -16.99 18.49 13.05
C GLN A 332 -16.24 19.48 12.14
N VAL A 333 -15.25 19.02 11.37
CA VAL A 333 -14.57 19.91 10.42
C VAL A 333 -15.51 20.22 9.24
N PRO A 334 -15.53 21.46 8.71
CA PRO A 334 -16.50 21.85 7.67
C PRO A 334 -16.37 21.12 6.33
N TRP A 335 -15.21 20.54 6.05
CA TRP A 335 -14.92 19.77 4.83
C TRP A 335 -15.00 18.25 5.03
N TYR A 336 -15.62 17.79 6.12
CA TYR A 336 -15.83 16.36 6.32
C TYR A 336 -16.65 15.76 5.17
N GLY A 337 -16.14 14.73 4.52
CA GLY A 337 -16.79 14.05 3.40
C GLY A 337 -16.68 14.79 2.05
N VAL A 338 -15.88 15.85 1.96
CA VAL A 338 -15.60 16.54 0.69
C VAL A 338 -14.40 15.87 0.01
N ASP A 339 -14.54 15.45 -1.24
CA ASP A 339 -13.52 14.66 -1.96
C ASP A 339 -12.27 15.43 -2.39
N ASN A 340 -12.34 16.76 -2.52
CA ASN A 340 -11.21 17.62 -2.86
C ASN A 340 -10.74 18.46 -1.67
N THR A 341 -9.44 18.73 -1.60
CA THR A 341 -8.90 19.64 -0.57
C THR A 341 -9.11 21.08 -0.99
N THR A 342 -9.37 21.97 -0.02
CA THR A 342 -9.60 23.40 -0.29
C THR A 342 -8.47 24.25 0.27
N SER A 343 -8.34 25.48 -0.24
CA SER A 343 -7.38 26.45 0.33
C SER A 343 -7.63 26.74 1.83
N ALA A 344 -8.87 26.60 2.32
CA ALA A 344 -9.17 26.73 3.75
C ALA A 344 -8.66 25.54 4.57
N GLN A 345 -8.79 24.32 4.03
CA GLN A 345 -8.26 23.11 4.67
C GLN A 345 -6.73 23.15 4.79
N TRP A 346 -6.02 23.58 3.75
CA TRP A 346 -4.56 23.74 3.79
C TRP A 346 -4.09 24.76 4.85
N ARG A 347 -4.79 25.90 4.98
CA ARG A 347 -4.52 26.87 6.07
C ARG A 347 -4.75 26.26 7.46
N PHE A 348 -5.81 25.46 7.59
CA PHE A 348 -6.09 24.75 8.84
C PHE A 348 -4.97 23.75 9.17
N TRP A 349 -4.54 22.93 8.20
CA TRP A 349 -3.42 22.02 8.38
C TRP A 349 -2.13 22.73 8.78
N ARG A 350 -1.81 23.86 8.15
CA ARG A 350 -0.66 24.69 8.52
C ARG A 350 -0.70 25.06 10.01
N ARG A 351 -1.83 25.62 10.47
CA ARG A 351 -2.01 26.04 11.87
C ARG A 351 -2.01 24.86 12.85
N ARG A 352 -2.53 23.70 12.43
CA ARG A 352 -2.45 22.47 13.22
C ARG A 352 -1.00 22.03 13.37
N PHE A 353 -0.21 21.99 12.30
CA PHE A 353 1.22 21.73 12.42
C PHE A 353 1.95 22.73 13.33
N GLU A 354 1.60 24.02 13.28
CA GLU A 354 2.13 25.03 14.22
C GLU A 354 1.77 24.71 15.69
N GLN A 355 0.54 24.25 15.95
CA GLN A 355 0.11 23.82 17.28
C GLN A 355 0.85 22.56 17.76
N GLU A 356 0.96 21.55 16.90
CA GLU A 356 1.68 20.31 17.22
C GLU A 356 3.18 20.57 17.43
N ALA A 357 3.76 21.55 16.73
CA ALA A 357 5.15 21.99 16.93
C ALA A 357 5.40 22.69 18.28
N ALA A 358 4.33 23.08 18.99
CA ALA A 358 4.40 23.72 20.30
C ALA A 358 3.99 22.78 21.46
N ASP A 359 3.63 21.53 21.18
CA ASP A 359 3.16 20.58 22.20
C ASP A 359 4.33 19.91 22.92
N GLU A 360 4.58 20.29 24.18
CA GLU A 360 5.68 19.79 25.01
C GLU A 360 5.69 18.27 25.24
N MET A 361 4.59 17.55 24.98
CA MET A 361 4.55 16.09 25.09
C MET A 361 5.27 15.36 23.95
N LEU A 362 5.48 16.04 22.81
CA LEU A 362 6.14 15.47 21.65
C LEU A 362 7.66 15.65 21.71
N SER A 363 8.40 14.78 21.04
CA SER A 363 9.86 14.89 20.97
C SER A 363 10.31 16.10 20.15
N LEU A 364 11.51 16.60 20.42
CA LEU A 364 12.10 17.74 19.71
C LEU A 364 12.18 17.50 18.19
N GLU A 365 12.39 16.25 17.77
CA GLU A 365 12.42 15.88 16.37
C GLU A 365 11.05 16.05 15.71
N VAL A 366 9.98 15.62 16.39
CA VAL A 366 8.60 15.82 15.92
C VAL A 366 8.26 17.31 15.86
N HIS A 367 8.71 18.13 16.83
CA HIS A 367 8.54 19.58 16.77
C HIS A 367 9.19 20.20 15.54
N ARG A 368 10.45 19.84 15.25
CA ARG A 368 11.18 20.33 14.07
C ARG A 368 10.43 19.97 12.79
N ARG A 369 9.94 18.75 12.69
CA ARG A 369 9.19 18.24 11.53
C ARG A 369 7.86 18.94 11.33
N ALA A 370 7.06 19.07 12.38
CA ALA A 370 5.79 19.78 12.31
C ALA A 370 6.01 21.26 11.90
N LYS A 371 7.01 21.92 12.47
CA LYS A 371 7.39 23.29 12.08
C LYS A 371 7.84 23.38 10.62
N MET A 372 8.58 22.39 10.13
CA MET A 372 8.98 22.30 8.72
C MET A 372 7.75 22.21 7.81
N ALA A 373 6.81 21.31 8.10
CA ALA A 373 5.59 21.18 7.30
C ALA A 373 4.75 22.46 7.28
N ALA A 374 4.58 23.13 8.42
CA ALA A 374 3.92 24.43 8.48
C ALA A 374 4.61 25.48 7.59
N THR A 375 5.94 25.53 7.64
CA THR A 375 6.76 26.43 6.82
C THR A 375 6.61 26.14 5.32
N LEU A 376 6.59 24.87 4.94
CA LEU A 376 6.38 24.45 3.55
C LEU A 376 4.99 24.84 3.04
N ILE A 377 3.94 24.60 3.82
CA ILE A 377 2.58 25.01 3.44
C ILE A 377 2.50 26.53 3.27
N ALA A 378 3.09 27.31 4.19
CA ALA A 378 3.16 28.77 4.04
C ALA A 378 3.88 29.19 2.74
N ALA A 379 4.95 28.50 2.36
CA ALA A 379 5.67 28.76 1.12
C ALA A 379 4.83 28.40 -0.12
N PHE A 380 4.03 27.34 -0.06
CA PHE A 380 3.10 26.99 -1.14
C PHE A 380 2.04 28.09 -1.33
N GLU A 381 1.46 28.58 -0.23
CA GLU A 381 0.50 29.71 -0.25
C GLU A 381 1.11 30.99 -0.83
N ALA A 382 2.33 31.34 -0.42
CA ALA A 382 3.03 32.52 -0.91
C ALA A 382 3.41 32.43 -2.40
N SER A 383 3.61 31.21 -2.92
CA SER A 383 3.99 30.99 -4.31
C SER A 383 2.86 31.19 -5.33
N GLY A 384 1.61 31.38 -4.88
CA GLY A 384 0.47 31.68 -5.74
C GLY A 384 0.04 30.53 -6.68
N LEU A 385 0.58 29.32 -6.50
CA LEU A 385 0.24 28.10 -7.25
C LEU A 385 -1.27 27.82 -7.24
#